data_AF-A0A914ADF2-F1
#
_entry.id   AF-A0A914ADF2-F1
#
_cell.length_a   1.000
_cell.length_b   1.000
_cell.length_c   1.000
_cell.angle_alpha   90.00
_cell.angle_beta   90.00
_cell.angle_gamma   90.00
#
_symmetry.space_group_name_H-M   'P 1'
#
loop_
_entity.id
_entity.type
_entity.pdbx_description
1 polymer ?
#
loop_
_entity_poly.entity_id
_entity_poly.type
_entity_poly.pdbx_seq_one_letter_code
_entity_poly.pdbx_strand_id
1 'polypeptide(L)'
;MVKIEDVMSPMTFNLMMSMGAGVLLGWLLKGKYGRQVVLRNEQAAETAAANENVSTMGETGEYKLVLVVRTDLKMGKGKVAAQCSHAAVSCYKQAAKRKPDMLKEWEHYGQPKVVLKAPDEEALVELALKARSLGLTTAIIQDAGRTQIAPGSRTVLGVGPGPASLVDEVTGELKLY
;
A
#
# COMPACT_ATOMS: atom_id res chain seq x y z
N MET A 1 71.29 33.56 1.93
CA MET A 1 70.76 32.26 2.39
C MET A 1 69.83 32.54 3.55
N VAL A 2 68.55 32.75 3.26
CA VAL A 2 67.52 33.12 4.26
C VAL A 2 66.99 31.83 4.87
N LYS A 3 67.06 31.70 6.20
CA LYS A 3 66.53 30.54 6.91
C LYS A 3 65.00 30.64 6.91
N ILE A 4 64.33 29.52 6.68
CA ILE A 4 62.86 29.39 6.64
C ILE A 4 62.20 29.81 7.97
N GLU A 5 62.99 29.93 9.04
CA GLU A 5 62.56 30.33 10.39
C GLU A 5 62.16 31.81 10.51
N ASP A 6 62.52 32.69 9.56
CA ASP A 6 62.26 34.14 9.66
C ASP A 6 60.90 34.58 9.09
N VAL A 7 60.07 33.66 8.58
CA VAL A 7 58.81 34.02 7.87
C VAL A 7 57.55 33.75 8.69
N MET A 8 57.62 33.03 9.82
CA MET A 8 56.43 32.63 10.58
C MET A 8 56.65 32.76 12.08
N SER A 9 55.79 33.55 12.74
CA SER A 9 55.83 33.67 14.20
C SER A 9 55.44 32.34 14.87
N PRO A 10 55.94 32.03 16.08
CA PRO A 10 55.60 30.81 16.81
C PRO A 10 54.09 30.58 16.99
N MET A 11 53.31 31.66 17.00
CA MET A 11 51.85 31.63 17.08
C MET A 11 51.22 31.15 15.77
N THR A 12 51.75 31.55 14.62
CA THR A 12 51.27 31.11 13.30
C THR A 12 51.57 29.63 13.01
N PHE A 13 52.68 29.10 13.53
CA PHE A 13 53.04 27.69 13.38
C PHE A 13 52.12 26.75 14.19
N ASN A 14 51.81 27.12 15.44
CA ASN A 14 50.87 26.37 16.29
C ASN A 14 49.42 26.40 15.76
N LEU A 15 49.00 27.52 15.15
CA LEU A 15 47.68 27.65 14.56
C LEU A 15 47.51 26.76 13.31
N MET A 16 48.51 26.68 12.42
CA MET A 16 48.45 25.78 11.25
C MET A 16 48.44 24.30 11.64
N MET A 17 49.23 23.90 12.65
CA MET A 17 49.26 22.51 13.14
C MET A 17 47.91 22.07 13.73
N SER A 18 47.22 22.97 14.47
CA SER A 18 45.90 22.66 15.05
C SER A 18 44.79 22.53 14.00
N MET A 19 44.81 23.35 12.95
CA MET A 19 43.85 23.24 11.85
C MET A 19 44.02 21.93 11.05
N GLY A 20 45.26 21.48 10.80
CA GLY A 20 45.54 20.22 10.12
C GLY A 20 45.05 18.99 10.90
N ALA A 21 45.29 18.97 12.21
CA ALA A 21 44.85 17.88 13.09
C ALA A 21 43.31 17.79 13.17
N GLY A 22 42.61 18.92 13.22
CA GLY A 22 41.14 18.98 13.25
C GLY A 22 40.47 18.44 11.99
N VAL A 23 41.03 18.75 10.80
CA VAL A 23 40.51 18.25 9.51
C VAL A 23 40.71 16.74 9.39
N LEU A 24 41.88 16.21 9.77
CA LEU A 24 42.16 14.77 9.76
C LEU A 24 41.26 14.01 10.73
N LEU A 25 41.05 14.53 11.94
CA LEU A 25 40.13 13.94 12.92
C LEU A 25 38.69 13.95 12.39
N GLY A 26 38.25 15.05 11.76
CA GLY A 26 36.94 15.16 11.13
C GLY A 26 36.73 14.16 9.98
N TRP A 27 37.73 13.96 9.12
CA TRP A 27 37.67 12.97 8.03
C TRP A 27 37.61 11.53 8.55
N LEU A 28 38.39 11.20 9.58
CA LEU A 28 38.38 9.88 10.21
C LEU A 28 37.06 9.58 10.92
N LEU A 29 36.50 10.57 11.62
CA LEU A 29 35.20 10.44 12.29
C LEU A 29 34.06 10.30 11.28
N LYS A 30 34.06 11.08 10.19
CA LYS A 30 33.05 10.98 9.12
C LYS A 30 33.11 9.62 8.42
N GLY A 31 34.32 9.07 8.19
CA GLY A 31 34.51 7.74 7.61
C GLY A 31 34.00 6.61 8.51
N LYS A 32 34.28 6.67 9.81
CA LYS A 32 33.78 5.68 10.78
C LYS A 32 32.27 5.75 10.97
N TYR A 33 31.72 6.97 11.09
CA TYR A 33 30.28 7.19 11.27
C TYR A 33 29.48 6.79 10.02
N GLY A 34 29.96 7.15 8.83
CA GLY A 34 29.34 6.73 7.56
C GLY A 34 29.33 5.22 7.39
N ARG A 35 30.46 4.54 7.70
CA ARG A 35 30.54 3.07 7.64
C ARG A 35 29.61 2.40 8.65
N GLN A 36 29.47 2.94 9.86
CA GLN A 36 28.56 2.39 10.88
C GLN A 36 27.08 2.54 10.50
N VAL A 37 26.71 3.65 9.85
CA VAL A 37 25.34 3.87 9.34
C VAL A 37 25.02 2.93 8.18
N VAL A 38 25.97 2.69 7.25
CA VAL A 38 25.78 1.72 6.15
C VAL A 38 25.57 0.31 6.68
N LEU A 39 26.44 -0.16 7.59
CA LEU A 39 26.31 -1.49 8.20
C LEU A 39 24.99 -1.66 8.96
N ARG A 40 24.55 -0.62 9.69
CA ARG A 40 23.26 -0.63 10.39
C ARG A 40 22.08 -0.69 9.42
N ASN A 41 22.16 0.00 8.28
CA ASN A 41 21.12 -0.02 7.26
C ASN A 41 21.09 -1.35 6.50
N GLU A 42 22.25 -1.96 6.22
CA GLU A 42 22.35 -3.31 5.63
C GLU A 42 21.75 -4.36 6.56
N GLN A 43 22.09 -4.34 7.85
CA GLN A 43 21.50 -5.23 8.85
C GLN A 43 19.99 -5.00 9.03
N ALA A 44 19.52 -3.75 9.02
CA ALA A 44 18.10 -3.43 9.10
C ALA A 44 17.34 -3.91 7.85
N ALA A 45 17.93 -3.80 6.66
CA ALA A 45 17.37 -4.31 5.42
C ALA A 45 17.33 -5.85 5.40
N GLU A 46 18.38 -6.50 5.88
CA GLU A 46 18.46 -7.96 5.98
C GLU A 46 17.49 -8.53 7.03
N THR A 47 17.32 -7.84 8.16
CA THR A 47 16.31 -8.20 9.18
C THR A 47 14.88 -7.96 8.67
N ALA A 48 14.66 -6.89 7.90
CA ALA A 48 13.37 -6.64 7.25
C ALA A 48 13.05 -7.74 6.20
N ALA A 49 14.03 -8.12 5.39
CA ALA A 49 13.89 -9.22 4.42
C ALA A 49 13.72 -10.59 5.10
N ALA A 50 14.34 -10.82 6.27
CA ALA A 50 14.17 -12.05 7.03
C ALA A 50 12.79 -12.16 7.69
N ASN A 51 12.18 -11.04 8.09
CA ASN A 51 10.88 -11.01 8.77
C ASN A 51 9.68 -11.17 7.80
N GLU A 52 9.91 -11.11 6.49
CA GLU A 52 8.90 -11.44 5.47
C GLU A 52 8.65 -12.96 5.32
N ASN A 53 9.48 -13.81 5.95
CA ASN A 53 9.38 -15.27 5.81
C ASN A 53 8.55 -15.98 6.89
N VAL A 54 7.72 -15.28 7.67
CA VAL A 54 6.66 -15.94 8.44
C VAL A 54 5.54 -16.32 7.48
N SER A 55 5.81 -17.43 6.80
CA SER A 55 4.93 -18.17 5.93
C SER A 55 3.82 -18.83 6.75
N THR A 56 2.67 -18.18 6.82
CA THR A 56 1.41 -18.91 7.04
C THR A 56 1.14 -19.68 5.75
N MET A 57 1.70 -20.88 5.65
CA MET A 57 1.39 -21.87 4.63
C MET A 57 -0.12 -22.19 4.70
N GLY A 58 -0.88 -21.65 3.76
CA GLY A 58 -2.26 -22.00 3.50
C GLY A 58 -2.49 -22.01 1.99
N GLU A 59 -2.59 -23.21 1.44
CA GLU A 59 -3.21 -23.58 0.15
C GLU A 59 -3.17 -22.50 -0.94
N THR A 60 -2.21 -22.58 -1.89
CA THR A 60 -2.14 -21.82 -3.16
C THR A 60 -3.19 -20.70 -3.28
N GLY A 61 -2.95 -19.61 -2.55
CA GLY A 61 -4.02 -18.66 -2.22
C GLY A 61 -4.52 -17.96 -3.47
N GLU A 62 -5.73 -18.28 -3.92
CA GLU A 62 -6.38 -17.48 -4.95
C GLU A 62 -6.58 -16.05 -4.43
N TYR A 63 -6.45 -15.06 -5.30
CA TYR A 63 -6.76 -13.66 -5.01
C TYR A 63 -8.00 -13.27 -5.81
N LYS A 64 -8.88 -12.44 -5.26
CA LYS A 64 -10.05 -11.95 -6.00
C LYS A 64 -10.53 -10.58 -5.59
N LEU A 65 -11.33 -9.98 -6.46
CA LEU A 65 -12.12 -8.79 -6.21
C LEU A 65 -13.60 -9.17 -6.32
N VAL A 66 -14.38 -8.88 -5.28
CA VAL A 66 -15.83 -9.10 -5.28
C VAL A 66 -16.56 -7.77 -5.47
N LEU A 67 -17.57 -7.76 -6.34
CA LEU A 67 -18.43 -6.62 -6.65
C LEU A 67 -19.85 -6.96 -6.20
N VAL A 68 -20.30 -6.37 -5.10
CA VAL A 68 -21.62 -6.63 -4.52
C VAL A 68 -22.60 -5.56 -5.01
N VAL A 69 -23.61 -6.00 -5.77
CA VAL A 69 -24.61 -5.14 -6.41
C VAL A 69 -25.89 -5.13 -5.59
N ARG A 70 -26.44 -3.94 -5.32
CA ARG A 70 -27.78 -3.79 -4.75
C ARG A 70 -28.88 -4.16 -5.72
N THR A 71 -29.77 -5.06 -5.30
CA THR A 71 -30.87 -5.55 -6.15
C THR A 71 -32.20 -4.79 -5.97
N ASP A 72 -32.45 -4.17 -4.82
CA ASP A 72 -33.63 -3.32 -4.57
C ASP A 72 -33.75 -2.17 -5.57
N LEU A 73 -32.60 -1.67 -6.03
CA LEU A 73 -32.47 -0.61 -7.03
C LEU A 73 -32.94 -0.98 -8.44
N LYS A 74 -33.18 -2.27 -8.73
CA LYS A 74 -33.64 -2.79 -10.04
C LYS A 74 -32.87 -2.22 -11.24
N MET A 75 -31.55 -2.06 -11.10
CA MET A 75 -30.69 -1.50 -12.15
C MET A 75 -30.70 -2.38 -13.40
N GLY A 76 -30.81 -1.76 -14.58
CA GLY A 76 -30.63 -2.45 -15.85
C GLY A 76 -29.18 -2.93 -16.05
N LYS A 77 -29.01 -3.99 -16.87
CA LYS A 77 -27.71 -4.67 -17.11
C LYS A 77 -26.56 -3.71 -17.43
N GLY A 78 -26.79 -2.73 -18.32
CA GLY A 78 -25.77 -1.74 -18.71
C GLY A 78 -25.35 -0.84 -17.55
N LYS A 79 -26.30 -0.43 -16.70
CA LYS A 79 -26.00 0.37 -15.50
C LYS A 79 -25.21 -0.46 -14.49
N VAL A 80 -25.57 -1.72 -14.26
CA VAL A 80 -24.82 -2.61 -13.37
C VAL A 80 -23.38 -2.80 -13.85
N ALA A 81 -23.17 -3.05 -15.14
CA ALA A 81 -21.83 -3.17 -15.71
C ALA A 81 -20.99 -1.89 -15.49
N ALA A 82 -21.58 -0.72 -15.70
CA ALA A 82 -20.90 0.56 -15.46
C ALA A 82 -20.55 0.76 -13.97
N GLN A 83 -21.48 0.49 -13.06
CA GLN A 83 -21.25 0.66 -11.62
C GLN A 83 -20.22 -0.35 -11.09
N CYS A 84 -20.25 -1.60 -11.56
CA CYS A 84 -19.22 -2.60 -11.29
C CYS A 84 -17.85 -2.16 -11.78
N SER A 85 -17.78 -1.57 -12.98
CA SER A 85 -16.53 -1.04 -13.54
C SER A 85 -15.98 0.11 -12.69
N HIS A 86 -16.84 1.02 -12.22
CA HIS A 86 -16.44 2.08 -11.29
C HIS A 86 -15.90 1.54 -9.96
N ALA A 87 -16.57 0.53 -9.39
CA ALA A 87 -16.13 -0.14 -8.16
C ALA A 87 -14.76 -0.79 -8.36
N ALA A 88 -14.57 -1.53 -9.44
CA ALA A 88 -13.30 -2.20 -9.74
C ALA A 88 -12.13 -1.22 -9.91
N VAL A 89 -12.32 -0.15 -10.69
CA VAL A 89 -11.28 0.88 -10.86
C VAL A 89 -10.97 1.59 -9.54
N SER A 90 -11.98 1.83 -8.70
CA SER A 90 -11.79 2.47 -7.39
C SER A 90 -11.02 1.57 -6.43
N CYS A 91 -11.32 0.27 -6.39
CA CYS A 91 -10.56 -0.71 -5.63
C CYS A 91 -9.13 -0.84 -6.13
N TYR A 92 -8.92 -0.91 -7.46
CA TYR A 92 -7.61 -0.96 -8.07
C TYR A 92 -6.74 0.23 -7.64
N LYS A 93 -7.24 1.47 -7.81
CA LYS A 93 -6.50 2.69 -7.45
C LYS A 93 -6.15 2.75 -5.96
N GLN A 94 -7.06 2.29 -5.10
CA GLN A 94 -6.81 2.22 -3.66
C GLN A 94 -5.76 1.17 -3.31
N ALA A 95 -5.86 -0.03 -3.90
CA ALA A 95 -4.89 -1.11 -3.71
C ALA A 95 -3.50 -0.71 -4.22
N ALA A 96 -3.41 -0.11 -5.41
CA ALA A 96 -2.14 0.39 -5.96
C ALA A 96 -1.44 1.38 -5.02
N LYS A 97 -2.20 2.21 -4.30
CA LYS A 97 -1.65 3.19 -3.36
C LYS A 97 -1.31 2.61 -1.99
N ARG A 98 -2.11 1.67 -1.48
CA ARG A 98 -2.07 1.24 -0.07
C ARG A 98 -1.56 -0.18 0.14
N LYS A 99 -1.68 -1.04 -0.87
CA LYS A 99 -1.38 -2.48 -0.83
C LYS A 99 -0.82 -2.96 -2.19
N PRO A 100 0.31 -2.43 -2.66
CA PRO A 100 0.85 -2.74 -3.98
C PRO A 100 1.16 -4.22 -4.18
N ASP A 101 1.65 -4.92 -3.15
CA ASP A 101 1.95 -6.37 -3.24
C ASP A 101 0.67 -7.20 -3.40
N MET A 102 -0.38 -6.86 -2.64
CA MET A 102 -1.69 -7.50 -2.77
C MET A 102 -2.31 -7.29 -4.15
N LEU A 103 -2.08 -6.12 -4.75
CA LEU A 103 -2.51 -5.84 -6.12
C LEU A 103 -1.73 -6.69 -7.12
N LYS A 104 -0.40 -6.74 -6.99
CA LYS A 104 0.49 -7.51 -7.86
C LYS A 104 0.15 -9.00 -7.87
N GLU A 105 -0.12 -9.58 -6.71
CA GLU A 105 -0.56 -10.98 -6.61
C GLU A 105 -1.91 -11.17 -7.34
N TRP A 106 -2.90 -10.32 -7.08
CA TRP A 106 -4.18 -10.41 -7.78
C TRP A 106 -4.04 -10.30 -9.30
N GLU A 107 -3.17 -9.43 -9.80
CA GLU A 107 -2.83 -9.33 -11.23
C GLU A 107 -2.15 -10.61 -11.75
N HIS A 108 -1.22 -11.18 -10.98
CA HIS A 108 -0.54 -12.44 -11.32
C HIS A 108 -1.55 -13.59 -11.49
N TYR A 109 -2.58 -13.64 -10.64
CA TYR A 109 -3.68 -14.61 -10.75
C TYR A 109 -4.74 -14.26 -11.82
N GLY A 110 -4.45 -13.33 -12.73
CA GLY A 110 -5.36 -12.99 -13.83
C GLY A 110 -6.51 -12.09 -13.42
N GLN A 111 -6.36 -11.35 -12.32
CA GLN A 111 -7.27 -10.29 -11.84
C GLN A 111 -8.76 -10.70 -11.79
N PRO A 112 -9.12 -11.86 -11.19
CA PRO A 112 -10.48 -12.37 -11.21
C PRO A 112 -11.45 -11.47 -10.45
N LYS A 113 -12.67 -11.36 -10.99
CA LYS A 113 -13.74 -10.51 -10.48
C LYS A 113 -15.02 -11.32 -10.38
N VAL A 114 -15.67 -11.32 -9.22
CA VAL A 114 -16.94 -12.03 -8.99
C VAL A 114 -18.02 -11.02 -8.66
N VAL A 115 -19.18 -11.14 -9.29
CA VAL A 115 -20.31 -10.23 -9.06
C VAL A 115 -21.37 -10.95 -8.24
N LEU A 116 -21.67 -10.40 -7.06
CA LEU A 116 -22.63 -10.92 -6.08
C LEU A 116 -23.77 -9.91 -5.87
N LYS A 117 -24.82 -10.32 -5.17
CA LYS A 117 -25.96 -9.45 -4.84
C LYS A 117 -26.16 -9.25 -3.34
N ALA A 118 -26.52 -8.03 -2.98
CA ALA A 118 -27.04 -7.64 -1.68
C ALA A 118 -28.49 -7.13 -1.83
N PRO A 119 -29.35 -7.36 -0.83
CA PRO A 119 -30.76 -6.97 -0.91
C PRO A 119 -30.93 -5.45 -0.96
N ASP A 120 -30.17 -4.69 -0.16
CA ASP A 120 -30.40 -3.27 0.09
C ASP A 120 -29.11 -2.50 0.48
N GLU A 121 -29.27 -1.22 0.87
CA GLU A 121 -28.15 -0.37 1.29
C GLU A 121 -27.52 -0.79 2.60
N GLU A 122 -28.34 -1.23 3.55
CA GLU A 122 -27.89 -1.57 4.90
C GLU A 122 -26.93 -2.74 4.85
N ALA A 123 -27.31 -3.83 4.16
CA ALA A 123 -26.44 -4.97 3.92
C ALA A 123 -25.14 -4.57 3.22
N LEU A 124 -25.20 -3.65 2.25
CA LEU A 124 -24.02 -3.16 1.53
C LEU A 124 -23.06 -2.39 2.44
N VAL A 125 -23.59 -1.60 3.39
CA VAL A 125 -22.78 -0.86 4.36
C VAL A 125 -22.17 -1.80 5.40
N GLU A 126 -22.94 -2.78 5.91
CA GLU A 126 -22.45 -3.78 6.86
C GLU A 126 -21.28 -4.60 6.28
N LEU A 127 -21.42 -5.09 5.05
CA LEU A 127 -20.34 -5.79 4.34
C LEU A 127 -19.10 -4.92 4.20
N ALA A 128 -19.25 -3.63 3.91
CA ALA A 128 -18.13 -2.70 3.79
C ALA A 128 -17.42 -2.48 5.13
N LEU A 129 -18.16 -2.40 6.24
CA LEU A 129 -17.59 -2.27 7.58
C LEU A 129 -16.83 -3.55 7.97
N LYS A 130 -17.42 -4.72 7.74
CA LYS A 130 -16.79 -6.02 7.99
C LYS A 130 -15.50 -6.20 7.17
N ALA A 131 -15.53 -5.86 5.88
CA ALA A 131 -14.33 -5.90 5.04
C ALA A 131 -13.24 -4.97 5.55
N ARG A 132 -13.58 -3.74 5.97
CA ARG A 132 -12.60 -2.80 6.53
C ARG A 132 -12.01 -3.28 7.85
N SER A 133 -12.80 -3.93 8.71
CA SER A 133 -12.27 -4.46 9.98
C SER A 133 -11.29 -5.61 9.76
N LEU A 134 -11.43 -6.36 8.67
CA LEU A 134 -10.46 -7.36 8.19
C LEU A 134 -9.31 -6.74 7.38
N GLY A 135 -9.26 -5.40 7.28
CA GLY A 135 -8.24 -4.67 6.55
C GLY A 135 -8.36 -4.74 5.03
N LEU A 136 -9.44 -5.28 4.45
CA LEU A 136 -9.63 -5.34 3.00
C LEU A 136 -9.89 -3.96 2.39
N THR A 137 -9.42 -3.76 1.16
CA THR A 137 -9.76 -2.58 0.36
C THR A 137 -11.26 -2.59 0.06
N THR A 138 -11.93 -1.45 0.23
CA THR A 138 -13.36 -1.30 -0.09
C THR A 138 -13.63 -0.05 -0.89
N ALA A 139 -14.61 -0.10 -1.80
CA ALA A 139 -15.08 1.06 -2.54
C ALA A 139 -16.60 0.99 -2.68
N ILE A 140 -17.32 1.98 -2.15
CA ILE A 140 -18.76 2.12 -2.37
C ILE A 140 -18.96 3.14 -3.49
N ILE A 141 -19.68 2.74 -4.53
CA ILE A 141 -20.05 3.62 -5.64
C ILE A 141 -21.40 4.23 -5.37
N GLN A 142 -21.53 5.51 -5.71
CA GLN A 142 -22.78 6.25 -5.65
C GLN A 142 -23.20 6.65 -7.05
N ASP A 143 -24.50 6.55 -7.34
CA ASP A 143 -25.03 7.06 -8.59
C ASP A 143 -25.08 8.59 -8.55
N ALA A 144 -24.53 9.24 -9.58
CA ALA A 144 -24.48 10.70 -9.70
C ALA A 144 -25.85 11.32 -10.06
N GLY A 145 -26.95 10.54 -10.06
CA GLY A 145 -28.30 11.04 -10.30
C GLY A 145 -28.62 11.34 -11.77
N ARG A 146 -27.89 10.75 -12.73
CA ARG A 146 -28.18 10.89 -14.17
C ARG A 146 -29.17 9.85 -14.70
N THR A 147 -29.81 9.10 -13.82
CA THR A 147 -30.69 7.98 -14.16
C THR A 147 -31.90 7.90 -13.20
N GLN A 148 -32.75 6.88 -13.40
CA GLN A 148 -34.01 6.62 -12.69
C GLN A 148 -33.91 6.32 -11.17
N ILE A 149 -32.71 6.43 -10.57
CA ILE A 149 -32.47 6.16 -9.15
C ILE A 149 -32.24 7.48 -8.41
N ALA A 150 -32.69 7.56 -7.15
CA ALA A 150 -32.46 8.74 -6.32
C ALA A 150 -30.96 9.13 -6.32
N PRO A 151 -30.61 10.40 -6.63
CA PRO A 151 -29.23 10.87 -6.60
C PRO A 151 -28.53 10.54 -5.28
N GLY A 152 -27.28 10.10 -5.34
CA GLY A 152 -26.49 9.75 -4.15
C GLY A 152 -26.71 8.34 -3.61
N SER A 153 -27.64 7.57 -4.19
CA SER A 153 -27.85 6.16 -3.81
C SER A 153 -26.57 5.36 -3.98
N ARG A 154 -26.18 4.61 -2.94
CA ARG A 154 -25.06 3.65 -3.00
C ARG A 154 -25.48 2.46 -3.84
N THR A 155 -24.71 2.09 -4.86
CA THR A 155 -25.14 1.11 -5.89
C THR A 155 -24.38 -0.21 -5.78
N VAL A 156 -23.05 -0.13 -5.72
CA VAL A 156 -22.14 -1.28 -5.76
C VAL A 156 -21.03 -1.09 -4.73
N LEU A 157 -20.69 -2.16 -4.02
CA LEU A 157 -19.53 -2.26 -3.15
C LEU A 157 -18.46 -3.13 -3.84
N GLY A 158 -17.24 -2.64 -3.96
CA GLY A 158 -16.06 -3.46 -4.22
C GLY A 158 -15.42 -3.91 -2.91
N VAL A 159 -15.06 -5.20 -2.81
CA VAL A 159 -14.32 -5.81 -1.70
C VAL A 159 -13.08 -6.51 -2.25
N GLY A 160 -11.90 -6.06 -1.82
CA GLY A 160 -10.61 -6.47 -2.37
C GLY A 160 -10.03 -5.46 -3.38
N PRO A 161 -9.05 -5.85 -4.21
CA PRO A 161 -8.50 -7.21 -4.31
C PRO A 161 -7.83 -7.69 -3.02
N GLY A 162 -7.86 -9.00 -2.77
CA GLY A 162 -7.24 -9.64 -1.61
C GLY A 162 -7.33 -11.17 -1.67
N PRO A 163 -6.75 -11.87 -0.67
CA PRO A 163 -6.81 -13.32 -0.57
C PRO A 163 -8.27 -13.79 -0.58
N ALA A 164 -8.57 -14.82 -1.37
CA ALA A 164 -9.93 -15.31 -1.60
C ALA A 164 -10.60 -15.74 -0.29
N SER A 165 -9.88 -16.44 0.58
CA SER A 165 -10.34 -16.84 1.91
C SER A 165 -10.83 -15.66 2.74
N LEU A 166 -10.02 -14.59 2.85
CA LEU A 166 -10.37 -13.39 3.60
C LEU A 166 -11.54 -12.62 2.96
N VAL A 167 -11.61 -12.60 1.62
CA VAL A 167 -12.75 -12.00 0.91
C VAL A 167 -14.04 -12.82 1.13
N ASP A 168 -13.94 -14.15 1.23
CA ASP A 168 -15.06 -15.05 1.49
C ASP A 168 -15.57 -14.98 2.92
N GLU A 169 -14.72 -14.66 3.91
CA GLU A 169 -15.20 -14.34 5.26
C GLU A 169 -16.23 -13.20 5.25
N VAL A 170 -16.14 -12.28 4.29
CA VAL A 170 -17.10 -11.18 4.13
C VAL A 170 -18.26 -11.56 3.21
N THR A 171 -17.98 -12.23 2.11
CA THR A 171 -18.91 -12.30 0.96
C THR A 171 -19.36 -13.71 0.57
N GLY A 172 -18.83 -14.76 1.22
CA GLY A 172 -19.03 -16.15 0.82
C GLY A 172 -20.47 -16.66 0.91
N GLU A 173 -21.32 -16.04 1.74
CA GLU A 173 -22.74 -16.39 1.85
C GLU A 173 -23.62 -15.67 0.82
N LEU A 174 -23.08 -14.70 0.10
CA LEU A 174 -23.84 -13.93 -0.89
C LEU A 174 -24.05 -14.74 -2.16
N LYS A 175 -25.20 -14.54 -2.79
CA LYS A 175 -25.55 -15.19 -4.05
C LYS A 175 -24.90 -14.45 -5.23
N LEU A 176 -24.60 -15.18 -6.31
CA LEU A 176 -24.23 -14.60 -7.60
C LEU A 176 -25.33 -13.65 -8.09
N TYR A 177 -24.94 -12.53 -8.71
CA TYR A 177 -25.86 -11.49 -9.21
C TYR A 177 -26.81 -12.06 -10.28
#